data_AF-A0A7Z0DJ42-F1
#
_entry.id   AF-A0A7Z0DJ42-F1
#
_cell.length_a   1.000
_cell.length_b   1.000
_cell.length_c   1.000
_cell.angle_alpha   90.00
_cell.angle_beta   90.00
_cell.angle_gamma   90.00
#
_symmetry.space_group_name_H-M   'P 1'
#
loop_
_entity.id
_entity.type
_entity.pdbx_description
1 polymer ?
#
loop_
_entity_poly.entity_id
_entity_poly.type
_entity_poly.pdbx_seq_one_letter_code
_entity_poly.pdbx_strand_id
1 'polypeptide(L)'
;MSGPVKQLRVVVEAKDYEEAVAFYRDTLGLPEEAAFSGPDGAEVTILDAGRATLELANPAQHAYIDEVEVGRPVAGHVRVAFEVDDSATVTDRLVEGGAALVASPTRTPWESLNARLDGPADLHLSLFQELAEPALAPEYPIRTERLTLRPIDVERDLEDLHAYLSLEDVCRYIPPVPRDRDQLRKAYAPERRLSVLRREGEVLSLAVEHEGRLIGDVVLFWHSKEQRSGEIGYAFNPEFQRRGFATETARALLGLAFDGLGLHRVVARVDERNAASARVVERVGMRKEAVERDAKWTKGEWATLVNYAMLEDEWR
;
A
#
# COMPACT_ATOMS: atom_id res chain seq x y z
N MET A 1 10.40 13.18 -4.60
CA MET A 1 11.61 12.47 -5.07
C MET A 1 11.87 11.34 -4.08
N SER A 2 12.05 10.10 -4.52
CA SER A 2 12.47 9.01 -3.62
C SER A 2 13.84 9.40 -3.04
N GLY A 3 13.97 9.38 -1.70
CA GLY A 3 15.23 9.67 -1.04
C GLY A 3 16.35 8.71 -1.48
N PRO A 4 17.62 8.98 -1.12
CA PRO A 4 18.75 8.13 -1.53
C PRO A 4 18.68 6.70 -0.94
N VAL A 5 17.95 6.50 0.16
CA VAL A 5 17.79 5.21 0.82
C VAL A 5 16.61 4.46 0.19
N LYS A 6 16.89 3.27 -0.36
CA LYS A 6 15.91 2.44 -1.10
C LYS A 6 15.38 1.24 -0.31
N GLN A 7 16.11 0.79 0.72
CA GLN A 7 15.75 -0.35 1.56
C GLN A 7 16.43 -0.19 2.93
N LEU A 8 15.73 -0.58 4.00
CA LEU A 8 16.28 -0.80 5.33
C LEU A 8 16.27 -2.31 5.59
N ARG A 9 17.42 -2.89 5.97
CA ARG A 9 17.52 -4.30 6.36
C ARG A 9 17.99 -4.37 7.80
N VAL A 10 17.30 -5.17 8.61
CA VAL A 10 17.73 -5.52 9.98
C VAL A 10 18.33 -6.92 9.88
N VAL A 11 19.62 -7.05 10.15
CA VAL A 11 20.33 -8.34 10.15
C VAL A 11 20.64 -8.70 11.59
N VAL A 12 20.26 -9.91 11.99
CA VAL A 12 20.35 -10.39 13.37
C VAL A 12 21.08 -11.71 13.36
N GLU A 13 22.02 -11.88 14.29
CA GLU A 13 22.71 -13.15 14.50
C GLU A 13 21.82 -14.05 15.36
N ALA A 14 21.39 -15.17 14.81
CA ALA A 14 20.62 -16.19 15.54
C ALA A 14 21.55 -17.36 15.89
N LYS A 15 21.73 -17.63 17.19
CA LYS A 15 22.53 -18.78 17.66
C LYS A 15 21.86 -20.11 17.30
N ASP A 16 20.54 -20.15 17.35
CA ASP A 16 19.71 -21.24 16.82
C ASP A 16 18.98 -20.71 15.58
N TYR A 17 19.56 -20.98 14.41
CA TYR A 17 19.10 -20.44 13.14
C TYR A 17 17.77 -21.06 12.69
N GLU A 18 17.63 -22.38 12.80
CA GLU A 18 16.42 -23.09 12.38
C GLU A 18 15.21 -22.70 13.25
N GLU A 19 15.41 -22.58 14.56
CA GLU A 19 14.38 -22.10 15.49
C GLU A 19 13.93 -20.68 15.13
N ALA A 20 14.88 -19.77 14.91
CA ALA A 20 14.55 -18.39 14.55
C ALA A 20 13.81 -18.31 13.22
N VAL A 21 14.25 -19.04 12.18
CA VAL A 21 13.58 -19.05 10.88
C VAL A 21 12.16 -19.61 11.02
N ALA A 22 11.97 -20.73 11.70
CA ALA A 22 10.63 -21.30 11.92
C ALA A 22 9.72 -20.34 12.69
N PHE A 23 10.25 -19.66 13.72
CA PHE A 23 9.49 -18.65 14.45
C PHE A 23 9.06 -17.49 13.55
N TYR A 24 10.00 -16.84 12.85
CA TYR A 24 9.67 -15.62 12.09
C TYR A 24 8.91 -15.91 10.79
N ARG A 25 9.21 -17.01 10.10
CA ARG A 25 8.52 -17.38 8.85
C ARG A 25 7.18 -18.04 9.13
N ASP A 26 7.16 -19.06 9.98
CA ASP A 26 6.00 -19.95 10.10
C ASP A 26 5.05 -19.53 11.23
N THR A 27 5.59 -18.98 12.33
CA THR A 27 4.77 -18.54 13.48
C THR A 27 4.34 -17.07 13.35
N LEU A 28 5.28 -16.15 13.07
CA LEU A 28 4.95 -14.75 12.84
C LEU A 28 4.32 -14.54 11.47
N GLY A 29 4.73 -15.32 10.46
CA GLY A 29 4.13 -15.31 9.13
C GLY A 29 4.83 -14.38 8.13
N LEU A 30 6.10 -14.03 8.36
CA LEU A 30 6.83 -13.17 7.43
C LEU A 30 7.12 -13.92 6.12
N PRO A 31 6.80 -13.33 4.95
CA PRO A 31 7.09 -13.97 3.68
C PRO A 31 8.60 -14.06 3.41
N GLU A 32 9.05 -15.22 2.95
CA GLU A 32 10.44 -15.45 2.56
C GLU A 32 10.73 -14.76 1.21
N GLU A 33 11.69 -13.84 1.19
CA GLU A 33 12.11 -13.13 -0.02
C GLU A 33 13.22 -13.91 -0.75
N ALA A 34 14.20 -14.40 0.01
CA ALA A 34 15.30 -15.22 -0.49
C ALA A 34 16.05 -15.93 0.66
N ALA A 35 16.61 -17.11 0.38
CA ALA A 35 17.50 -17.84 1.28
C ALA A 35 18.82 -18.18 0.58
N PHE A 36 19.93 -18.05 1.30
CA PHE A 36 21.27 -18.33 0.77
C PHE A 36 22.08 -19.18 1.75
N SER A 37 22.88 -20.10 1.20
CA SER A 37 23.83 -20.95 1.93
C SER A 37 25.25 -20.71 1.44
N GLY A 38 26.22 -20.65 2.34
CA GLY A 38 27.64 -20.43 2.07
C GLY A 38 28.55 -21.56 2.60
N PRO A 39 29.88 -21.45 2.37
CA PRO A 39 30.85 -22.38 2.94
C PRO A 39 30.81 -22.38 4.48
N ASP A 40 31.29 -23.47 5.09
CA ASP A 40 31.38 -23.68 6.54
C ASP A 40 30.03 -23.60 7.30
N GLY A 41 28.91 -23.92 6.62
CA GLY A 41 27.59 -23.95 7.26
C GLY A 41 26.97 -22.58 7.48
N ALA A 42 27.44 -21.54 6.78
CA ALA A 42 26.86 -20.20 6.86
C ALA A 42 25.48 -20.18 6.19
N GLU A 43 24.46 -19.69 6.91
CA GLU A 43 23.09 -19.58 6.42
C GLU A 43 22.52 -18.19 6.68
N VAL A 44 21.73 -17.67 5.73
CA VAL A 44 20.98 -16.42 5.90
C VAL A 44 19.66 -16.49 5.15
N THR A 45 18.58 -16.12 5.85
CA THR A 45 17.24 -15.94 5.28
C THR A 45 16.86 -14.47 5.32
N ILE A 46 16.34 -13.98 4.20
CA ILE A 46 15.80 -12.62 4.07
C ILE A 46 14.29 -12.72 4.07
N LEU A 47 13.66 -12.11 5.07
CA LEU A 47 12.21 -12.04 5.23
C LEU A 47 11.74 -10.63 4.90
N ASP A 48 10.64 -10.51 4.15
CA ASP A 48 9.98 -9.24 3.89
C ASP A 48 9.16 -8.84 5.13
N ALA A 49 9.33 -7.61 5.60
CA ALA A 49 8.65 -7.05 6.77
C ALA A 49 7.75 -5.86 6.37
N GLY A 50 7.15 -5.93 5.18
CA GLY A 50 6.28 -4.90 4.62
C GLY A 50 6.99 -3.54 4.50
N ARG A 51 6.41 -2.51 5.11
CA ARG A 51 7.00 -1.18 5.21
C ARG A 51 7.90 -1.07 6.43
N ALA A 52 9.21 -1.01 6.21
CA ALA A 52 10.17 -0.77 7.29
C ALA A 52 10.30 0.73 7.61
N THR A 53 10.10 1.09 8.88
CA THR A 53 10.32 2.45 9.40
C THR A 53 11.44 2.42 10.44
N LEU A 54 12.37 3.39 10.39
CA LEU A 54 13.36 3.60 11.43
C LEU A 54 12.85 4.67 12.40
N GLU A 55 12.52 4.26 13.62
CA GLU A 55 12.15 5.16 14.69
C GLU A 55 13.35 5.42 15.62
N LEU A 56 13.69 6.69 15.83
CA LEU A 56 14.74 7.11 16.75
C LEU A 56 14.12 7.88 17.91
N ALA A 57 14.08 7.25 19.08
CA ALA A 57 13.60 7.86 20.32
C ALA A 57 14.79 8.32 21.16
N ASN A 58 14.68 9.50 21.78
CA ASN A 58 15.62 9.90 22.82
C ASN A 58 15.33 9.10 24.12
N PRO A 59 16.26 9.09 25.10
CA PRO A 59 16.06 8.31 26.32
C PRO A 59 14.78 8.66 27.11
N ALA A 60 14.36 9.93 27.10
CA ALA A 60 13.14 10.37 27.77
C ALA A 60 11.87 9.80 27.09
N GLN A 61 11.87 9.79 25.75
CA GLN A 61 10.78 9.22 24.96
C GLN A 61 10.74 7.69 25.10
N HIS A 62 11.90 7.02 25.14
CA HIS A 62 11.97 5.58 25.41
C HIS A 62 11.39 5.23 26.78
N ALA A 63 11.82 5.96 27.83
CA ALA A 63 11.31 5.75 29.18
C ALA A 63 9.80 6.02 29.30
N TYR A 64 9.30 7.04 28.59
CA TYR A 64 7.85 7.32 28.55
C TYR A 64 7.08 6.20 27.85
N ILE A 65 7.60 5.67 26.75
CA ILE A 65 6.99 4.53 26.05
C ILE A 65 6.98 3.28 26.93
N ASP A 66 8.08 2.97 27.62
CA ASP A 66 8.19 1.81 28.51
C ASP A 66 7.22 1.91 29.69
N GLU A 67 7.07 3.10 30.28
CA GLU A 67 6.11 3.34 31.36
C GLU A 67 4.67 3.13 30.88
N VAL A 68 4.33 3.63 29.68
CA VAL A 68 2.99 3.51 29.11
C VAL A 68 2.67 2.06 28.74
N GLU A 69 3.60 1.35 28.10
CA GLU A 69 3.31 0.04 27.49
C GLU A 69 3.63 -1.14 28.41
N VAL A 70 4.53 -0.98 29.39
CA VAL A 70 5.01 -2.06 30.25
C VAL A 70 4.95 -1.70 31.74
N GLY A 71 4.89 -0.40 32.09
CA GLY A 71 4.88 0.09 33.47
C GLY A 71 6.24 -0.03 34.17
N ARG A 72 7.30 -0.32 33.42
CA ARG A 72 8.69 -0.37 33.90
C ARG A 72 9.66 -0.30 32.72
N PRO A 73 10.90 0.17 32.92
CA PRO A 73 11.93 0.13 31.88
C PRO A 73 12.19 -1.29 31.39
N VAL A 74 12.27 -1.47 30.08
CA VAL A 74 12.66 -2.73 29.44
C VAL A 74 13.93 -2.48 28.62
N ALA A 75 14.93 -3.35 28.75
CA ALA A 75 16.23 -3.12 28.13
C ALA A 75 16.20 -3.45 26.62
N GLY A 76 16.90 -2.67 25.80
CA GLY A 76 17.14 -2.94 24.38
C GLY A 76 17.64 -1.69 23.65
N HIS A 77 18.74 -1.79 22.89
CA HIS A 77 19.24 -0.68 22.05
C HIS A 77 18.56 -0.61 20.67
N VAL A 78 17.99 -1.73 20.23
CA VAL A 78 17.26 -1.88 18.96
C VAL A 78 16.00 -2.69 19.25
N ARG A 79 14.87 -2.23 18.72
CA ARG A 79 13.56 -2.86 18.89
C ARG A 79 12.94 -3.06 17.52
N VAL A 80 12.40 -4.25 17.27
CA VAL A 80 11.71 -4.56 16.02
C VAL A 80 10.22 -4.50 16.27
N ALA A 81 9.51 -3.67 15.50
CA ALA A 81 8.08 -3.48 15.61
C ALA A 81 7.36 -4.00 14.36
N PHE A 82 6.28 -4.75 14.56
CA PHE A 82 5.44 -5.30 13.51
C PHE A 82 4.01 -4.79 13.68
N GLU A 83 3.46 -4.19 12.62
CA GLU A 83 2.04 -3.84 12.56
C GLU A 83 1.21 -5.09 12.27
N VAL A 84 0.12 -5.33 13.01
CA VAL A 84 -0.77 -6.48 12.83
C VAL A 84 -2.23 -6.06 12.96
N ASP A 85 -3.13 -6.79 12.28
CA ASP A 85 -4.57 -6.50 12.30
C ASP A 85 -5.23 -6.76 13.67
N ASP A 86 -4.74 -7.75 14.42
CA ASP A 86 -5.22 -8.11 15.75
C ASP A 86 -4.02 -8.40 16.67
N SER A 87 -3.65 -7.41 17.49
CA SER A 87 -2.49 -7.53 18.36
C SER A 87 -2.68 -8.61 19.43
N ALA A 88 -3.91 -8.85 19.92
CA ALA A 88 -4.15 -9.82 20.97
C ALA A 88 -4.01 -11.25 20.46
N THR A 89 -4.71 -11.58 19.38
CA THR A 89 -4.65 -12.93 18.77
C THR A 89 -3.23 -13.28 18.32
N VAL A 90 -2.50 -12.33 17.72
CA VAL A 90 -1.12 -12.59 17.28
C VAL A 90 -0.18 -12.72 18.48
N THR A 91 -0.38 -11.95 19.55
CA THR A 91 0.40 -12.10 20.80
C THR A 91 0.29 -13.52 21.36
N ASP A 92 -0.94 -14.03 21.50
CA ASP A 92 -1.18 -15.38 22.02
C ASP A 92 -0.48 -16.44 21.15
N ARG A 93 -0.59 -16.32 19.83
CA ARG A 93 0.09 -17.21 18.87
C ARG A 93 1.62 -17.18 19.00
N LEU A 94 2.21 -16.00 19.20
CA LEU A 94 3.67 -15.88 19.37
C LEU A 94 4.15 -16.47 20.69
N VAL A 95 3.37 -16.31 21.77
CA VAL A 95 3.67 -16.93 23.07
C VAL A 95 3.61 -18.46 22.98
N GLU A 96 2.59 -19.01 22.31
CA GLU A 96 2.52 -20.45 22.01
C GLU A 96 3.69 -20.94 21.15
N GLY A 97 4.17 -20.09 20.23
CA GLY A 97 5.34 -20.35 19.39
C GLY A 97 6.70 -20.15 20.07
N GLY A 98 6.74 -19.86 21.37
CA GLY A 98 7.99 -19.81 22.16
C GLY A 98 8.48 -18.42 22.54
N ALA A 99 7.77 -17.34 22.20
CA ALA A 99 8.12 -16.01 22.68
C ALA A 99 7.76 -15.82 24.17
N ALA A 100 8.58 -15.10 24.92
CA ALA A 100 8.27 -14.72 26.29
C ALA A 100 7.47 -13.40 26.32
N LEU A 101 6.26 -13.43 26.90
CA LEU A 101 5.44 -12.23 27.04
C LEU A 101 6.07 -11.26 28.06
N VAL A 102 6.32 -10.02 27.61
CA VAL A 102 6.81 -8.93 28.46
C VAL A 102 5.67 -8.03 28.91
N ALA A 103 4.76 -7.69 27.98
CA ALA A 103 3.55 -6.93 28.26
C ALA A 103 2.40 -7.37 27.35
N SER A 104 1.23 -7.60 27.95
CA SER A 104 -0.01 -7.87 27.21
C SER A 104 -0.45 -6.66 26.37
N PRO A 105 -1.24 -6.87 25.30
CA PRO A 105 -1.79 -5.80 24.49
C PRO A 105 -2.40 -4.66 25.33
N THR A 106 -1.80 -3.48 25.25
CA THR A 106 -2.12 -2.31 26.06
C THR A 106 -2.44 -1.13 25.16
N ARG A 107 -3.54 -0.43 25.42
CA ARG A 107 -3.97 0.72 24.61
C ARG A 107 -3.11 1.93 24.92
N THR A 108 -2.50 2.51 23.88
CA THR A 108 -1.60 3.64 24.00
C THR A 108 -2.32 4.99 23.83
N PRO A 109 -1.72 6.10 24.28
CA PRO A 109 -2.24 7.46 24.03
C PRO A 109 -2.28 7.88 22.56
N TRP A 110 -1.57 7.19 21.67
CA TRP A 110 -1.54 7.43 20.22
C TRP A 110 -2.45 6.47 19.45
N GLU A 111 -3.52 6.02 20.10
CA GLU A 111 -4.59 5.20 19.50
C GLU A 111 -4.07 3.92 18.83
N SER A 112 -3.14 3.23 19.48
CA SER A 112 -2.72 1.89 19.09
C SER A 112 -2.90 0.89 20.24
N LEU A 113 -2.97 -0.40 19.92
CA LEU A 113 -2.92 -1.50 20.89
C LEU A 113 -1.58 -2.21 20.71
N ASN A 114 -0.72 -2.15 21.73
CA ASN A 114 0.66 -2.61 21.64
C ASN A 114 0.94 -3.76 22.60
N ALA A 115 1.66 -4.78 22.16
CA ALA A 115 2.17 -5.87 23.00
C ALA A 115 3.69 -5.95 22.89
N ARG A 116 4.34 -6.43 23.96
CA ARG A 116 5.80 -6.59 24.03
C ARG A 116 6.16 -8.04 24.30
N LEU A 117 7.11 -8.58 23.55
CA LEU A 117 7.58 -9.95 23.68
C LEU A 117 9.09 -10.00 23.50
N ASP A 118 9.73 -10.98 24.12
CA ASP A 118 11.10 -11.39 23.82
C ASP A 118 11.03 -12.63 22.92
N GLY A 119 11.52 -12.51 21.69
CA GLY A 119 11.53 -13.58 20.70
C GLY A 119 12.92 -14.23 20.52
N PRO A 120 13.01 -15.32 19.74
CA PRO A 120 14.29 -15.94 19.40
C PRO A 120 15.30 -14.95 18.81
N ALA A 121 16.59 -15.28 18.95
CA ALA A 121 17.74 -14.43 18.59
C ALA A 121 17.88 -13.15 19.43
N ASP A 122 17.48 -13.21 20.71
CA ASP A 122 17.58 -12.11 21.68
C ASP A 122 16.88 -10.81 21.19
N LEU A 123 15.80 -10.95 20.41
CA LEU A 123 15.07 -9.81 19.85
C LEU A 123 13.93 -9.37 20.75
N HIS A 124 13.95 -8.09 21.13
CA HIS A 124 12.81 -7.42 21.73
C HIS A 124 11.81 -7.02 20.65
N LEU A 125 10.66 -7.69 20.67
CA LEU A 125 9.59 -7.56 19.70
C LEU A 125 8.47 -6.68 20.23
N SER A 126 7.88 -5.94 19.30
CA SER A 126 6.69 -5.13 19.55
C SER A 126 5.65 -5.45 18.50
N LEU A 127 4.47 -5.87 18.92
CA LEU A 127 3.33 -5.92 18.04
C LEU A 127 2.52 -4.66 18.28
N PHE A 128 2.06 -4.00 17.21
CA PHE A 128 1.13 -2.90 17.35
C PHE A 128 -0.01 -3.01 16.34
N GLN A 129 -1.19 -2.61 16.77
CA GLN A 129 -2.39 -2.47 15.95
C GLN A 129 -2.84 -1.02 16.03
N GLU A 130 -2.99 -0.33 14.90
CA GLU A 130 -3.65 0.99 14.90
C GLU A 130 -5.15 0.82 15.20
N LEU A 131 -5.64 1.61 16.15
CA LEU A 131 -7.06 1.65 16.55
C LEU A 131 -7.82 2.81 15.90
N ALA A 132 -7.12 3.70 15.20
CA ALA A 132 -7.75 4.78 14.44
C ALA A 132 -8.59 4.17 13.31
N GLU A 133 -9.82 4.66 13.16
CA GLU A 133 -10.65 4.27 12.03
C GLU A 133 -9.97 4.66 10.71
N PRO A 134 -10.05 3.81 9.68
CA PRO A 134 -9.49 4.14 8.39
C PRO A 134 -10.11 5.42 7.84
N ALA A 135 -9.28 6.29 7.26
CA ALA A 135 -9.74 7.51 6.62
C ALA A 135 -10.70 7.24 5.46
N LEU A 136 -10.55 6.10 4.78
CA LEU A 136 -11.51 5.60 3.79
C LEU A 136 -11.54 4.08 3.79
N ALA A 137 -12.68 3.50 4.16
CA ALA A 137 -12.97 2.08 4.00
C ALA A 137 -14.32 1.90 3.26
N PRO A 138 -14.31 1.84 1.92
CA PRO A 138 -15.54 1.71 1.16
C PRO A 138 -16.21 0.34 1.41
N GLU A 139 -17.54 0.31 1.45
CA GLU A 139 -18.26 -0.95 1.43
C GLU A 139 -18.23 -1.55 0.03
N TYR A 140 -17.72 -2.78 -0.09
CA TYR A 140 -17.56 -3.45 -1.38
C TYR A 140 -18.64 -4.50 -1.66
N PRO A 141 -19.04 -4.66 -2.94
CA PRO A 141 -18.55 -3.90 -4.08
C PRO A 141 -19.29 -2.57 -4.25
N ILE A 142 -18.57 -1.55 -4.72
CA ILE A 142 -19.17 -0.26 -5.10
C ILE A 142 -19.83 -0.46 -6.47
N ARG A 143 -21.14 -0.24 -6.54
CA ARG A 143 -21.90 -0.39 -7.78
C ARG A 143 -22.17 0.96 -8.41
N THR A 144 -21.88 1.08 -9.69
CA THR A 144 -22.32 2.18 -10.53
C THR A 144 -23.47 1.71 -11.42
N GLU A 145 -23.85 2.49 -12.44
CA GLU A 145 -24.92 2.11 -13.36
C GLU A 145 -24.62 0.81 -14.11
N ARG A 146 -23.36 0.62 -14.55
CA ARG A 146 -22.97 -0.50 -15.42
C ARG A 146 -21.74 -1.27 -14.93
N LEU A 147 -21.09 -0.78 -13.88
CA LEU A 147 -19.81 -1.28 -13.39
C LEU A 147 -19.87 -1.68 -11.92
N THR A 148 -18.93 -2.54 -11.55
CA THR A 148 -18.69 -2.96 -10.18
C THR A 148 -17.23 -2.70 -9.86
N LEU A 149 -16.96 -1.86 -8.84
CA LEU A 149 -15.63 -1.57 -8.35
C LEU A 149 -15.39 -2.37 -7.07
N ARG A 150 -14.30 -3.13 -7.02
CA ARG A 150 -13.99 -4.03 -5.90
C ARG A 150 -12.49 -4.19 -5.69
N PRO A 151 -12.04 -4.74 -4.54
CA PRO A 151 -10.65 -5.14 -4.35
C PRO A 151 -10.20 -6.06 -5.49
N ILE A 152 -8.95 -5.91 -5.90
CA ILE A 152 -8.33 -6.78 -6.89
C ILE A 152 -8.04 -8.12 -6.22
N ASP A 153 -8.49 -9.20 -6.84
CA ASP A 153 -8.13 -10.56 -6.45
C ASP A 153 -7.19 -11.09 -7.52
N VAL A 154 -5.89 -11.02 -7.26
CA VAL A 154 -4.87 -11.30 -8.27
C VAL A 154 -4.95 -12.73 -8.81
N GLU A 155 -5.38 -13.71 -8.02
CA GLU A 155 -5.50 -15.10 -8.48
C GLU A 155 -6.69 -15.25 -9.44
N ARG A 156 -7.76 -14.51 -9.22
CA ARG A 156 -8.91 -14.45 -10.13
C ARG A 156 -8.67 -13.57 -11.36
N ASP A 157 -7.97 -12.45 -11.16
CA ASP A 157 -7.94 -11.33 -12.10
C ASP A 157 -6.73 -11.35 -13.04
N LEU A 158 -5.74 -12.22 -12.80
CA LEU A 158 -4.45 -12.21 -13.49
C LEU A 158 -4.56 -12.18 -15.01
N GLU A 159 -5.43 -12.99 -15.59
CA GLU A 159 -5.55 -13.10 -17.05
C GLU A 159 -6.19 -11.85 -17.67
N ASP A 160 -7.23 -11.29 -17.03
CA ASP A 160 -7.85 -10.05 -17.50
C ASP A 160 -6.90 -8.85 -17.31
N LEU A 161 -6.15 -8.79 -16.21
CA LEU A 161 -5.07 -7.80 -15.98
C LEU A 161 -4.01 -7.90 -17.08
N HIS A 162 -3.49 -9.11 -17.34
CA HIS A 162 -2.48 -9.35 -18.37
C HIS A 162 -2.98 -8.98 -19.77
N ALA A 163 -4.27 -9.15 -20.06
CA ALA A 163 -4.85 -8.87 -21.38
C ALA A 163 -4.64 -7.43 -21.86
N TYR A 164 -4.57 -6.45 -20.95
CA TYR A 164 -4.29 -5.06 -21.31
C TYR A 164 -2.94 -4.53 -20.82
N LEU A 165 -2.40 -5.04 -19.71
CA LEU A 165 -1.09 -4.64 -19.20
C LEU A 165 0.08 -5.25 -19.99
N SER A 166 -0.16 -6.23 -20.86
CA SER A 166 0.83 -6.69 -21.83
C SER A 166 0.92 -5.79 -23.07
N LEU A 167 -0.08 -4.93 -23.32
CA LEU A 167 -0.15 -4.07 -24.50
C LEU A 167 0.68 -2.81 -24.32
N GLU A 168 1.60 -2.56 -25.25
CA GLU A 168 2.48 -1.39 -25.21
C GLU A 168 1.72 -0.07 -25.26
N ASP A 169 0.66 0.03 -26.07
CA ASP A 169 -0.14 1.24 -26.19
C ASP A 169 -0.86 1.62 -24.89
N VAL A 170 -1.32 0.63 -24.13
CA VAL A 170 -1.93 0.87 -22.80
C VAL A 170 -0.86 1.25 -21.80
N CYS A 171 0.22 0.47 -21.78
CA CYS A 171 1.34 0.69 -20.89
C CYS A 171 2.06 2.00 -21.16
N ARG A 172 1.95 2.58 -22.36
CA ARG A 172 2.68 3.79 -22.78
C ARG A 172 2.51 4.96 -21.81
N TYR A 173 1.30 5.15 -21.28
CA TYR A 173 0.95 6.34 -20.49
C TYR A 173 0.87 6.13 -18.98
N ILE A 174 0.95 4.88 -18.50
CA ILE A 174 0.93 4.56 -17.06
C ILE A 174 2.35 4.36 -16.52
N PRO A 175 2.58 4.33 -15.19
CA PRO A 175 3.87 3.93 -14.64
C PRO A 175 4.33 2.57 -15.19
N PRO A 176 5.64 2.27 -15.22
CA PRO A 176 6.12 0.97 -15.63
C PRO A 176 5.42 -0.15 -14.84
N VAL A 177 4.71 -1.01 -15.57
CA VAL A 177 4.04 -2.20 -15.04
C VAL A 177 4.71 -3.43 -15.62
N PRO A 178 4.84 -4.51 -14.83
CA PRO A 178 5.32 -5.77 -15.38
C PRO A 178 4.40 -6.29 -16.46
N ARG A 179 4.97 -6.88 -17.51
CA ARG A 179 4.20 -7.52 -18.59
C ARG A 179 4.08 -9.04 -18.40
N ASP A 180 4.95 -9.60 -17.57
CA ASP A 180 4.96 -11.02 -17.26
C ASP A 180 3.96 -11.36 -16.14
N ARG A 181 3.34 -12.54 -16.21
CA ARG A 181 2.32 -12.98 -15.25
C ARG A 181 2.83 -13.13 -13.84
N ASP A 182 4.02 -13.70 -13.65
CA ASP A 182 4.56 -13.91 -12.30
C ASP A 182 4.94 -12.58 -11.66
N GLN A 183 5.45 -11.65 -12.46
CA GLN A 183 5.72 -10.29 -12.00
C GLN A 183 4.44 -9.49 -11.74
N LEU A 184 3.38 -9.67 -12.54
CA LEU A 184 2.07 -9.07 -12.29
C LEU A 184 1.46 -9.61 -10.99
N ARG A 185 1.54 -10.92 -10.75
CA ARG A 185 1.09 -11.55 -9.50
C ARG A 185 1.74 -10.89 -8.29
N LYS A 186 3.07 -10.71 -8.34
CA LYS A 186 3.82 -10.00 -7.29
C LYS A 186 3.42 -8.52 -7.18
N ALA A 187 3.20 -7.83 -8.30
CA ALA A 187 2.87 -6.41 -8.29
C ALA A 187 1.47 -6.12 -7.75
N TYR A 188 0.53 -7.05 -7.92
CA TYR A 188 -0.87 -6.94 -7.50
C TYR A 188 -1.21 -7.80 -6.27
N ALA A 189 -0.21 -8.29 -5.55
CA ALA A 189 -0.40 -9.02 -4.31
C ALA A 189 -1.18 -8.17 -3.27
N PRO A 190 -2.03 -8.79 -2.42
CA PRO A 190 -2.94 -8.07 -1.51
C PRO A 190 -2.25 -7.02 -0.64
N GLU A 191 -1.04 -7.31 -0.14
CA GLU A 191 -0.24 -6.42 0.70
C GLU A 191 0.27 -5.16 -0.04
N ARG A 192 0.22 -5.14 -1.37
CA ARG A 192 0.64 -4.02 -2.23
C ARG A 192 -0.52 -3.27 -2.87
N ARG A 193 -1.76 -3.74 -2.71
CA ARG A 193 -2.96 -3.17 -3.34
C ARG A 193 -4.03 -2.95 -2.28
N LEU A 194 -3.99 -1.78 -1.69
CA LEU A 194 -4.88 -1.42 -0.60
C LEU A 194 -6.30 -1.22 -1.09
N SER A 195 -7.25 -1.82 -0.37
CA SER A 195 -8.70 -1.59 -0.50
C SER A 195 -9.23 -0.66 0.59
N VAL A 196 -8.36 -0.19 1.49
CA VAL A 196 -8.67 0.72 2.60
C VAL A 196 -7.51 1.71 2.72
N LEU A 197 -7.82 2.99 2.97
CA LEU A 197 -6.82 4.01 3.25
C LEU A 197 -6.88 4.40 4.72
N ARG A 198 -5.74 4.31 5.39
CA ARG A 198 -5.53 4.68 6.79
C ARG A 198 -4.65 5.92 6.91
N ARG A 199 -3.65 6.04 6.04
CA ARG A 199 -2.60 7.06 6.15
C ARG A 199 -2.41 7.82 4.84
N GLU A 200 -2.00 9.09 4.93
CA GLU A 200 -1.61 9.84 3.73
C GLU A 200 -0.39 9.20 3.05
N GLY A 201 -0.30 9.36 1.73
CA GLY A 201 0.67 8.68 0.87
C GLY A 201 0.25 7.26 0.45
N GLU A 202 -0.84 6.72 0.98
CA GLU A 202 -1.41 5.45 0.54
C GLU A 202 -2.21 5.59 -0.76
N VAL A 203 -2.40 4.45 -1.44
CA VAL A 203 -3.05 4.37 -2.75
C VAL A 203 -4.12 3.29 -2.71
N LEU A 204 -5.38 3.70 -2.83
CA LEU A 204 -6.48 2.77 -3.02
C LEU A 204 -6.41 2.21 -4.42
N SER A 205 -6.48 0.89 -4.58
CA SER A 205 -6.42 0.23 -5.89
C SER A 205 -7.59 -0.74 -6.05
N LEU A 206 -8.41 -0.56 -7.09
CA LEU A 206 -9.62 -1.36 -7.31
C LEU A 206 -9.69 -1.91 -8.74
N ALA A 207 -10.23 -3.12 -8.87
CA ALA A 207 -10.66 -3.68 -10.15
C ALA A 207 -11.96 -3.00 -10.59
N VAL A 208 -12.10 -2.82 -11.90
CA VAL A 208 -13.33 -2.39 -12.55
C VAL A 208 -13.89 -3.56 -13.33
N GLU A 209 -15.06 -4.03 -12.91
CA GLU A 209 -15.76 -5.12 -13.59
C GLU A 209 -16.97 -4.64 -14.38
N HIS A 210 -17.18 -5.28 -15.52
CA HIS A 210 -18.39 -5.20 -16.32
C HIS A 210 -18.83 -6.60 -16.71
N GLU A 211 -20.07 -6.96 -16.40
CA GLU A 211 -20.64 -8.29 -16.72
C GLU A 211 -19.77 -9.47 -16.24
N GLY A 212 -19.18 -9.34 -15.05
CA GLY A 212 -18.38 -10.38 -14.40
C GLY A 212 -16.95 -10.53 -14.91
N ARG A 213 -16.50 -9.67 -15.83
CA ARG A 213 -15.13 -9.61 -16.33
C ARG A 213 -14.42 -8.34 -15.85
N LEU A 214 -13.14 -8.45 -15.51
CA LEU A 214 -12.32 -7.28 -15.22
C LEU A 214 -11.99 -6.58 -16.54
N ILE A 215 -12.28 -5.29 -16.62
CA ILE A 215 -12.09 -4.48 -17.83
C ILE A 215 -11.07 -3.35 -17.64
N GLY A 216 -10.57 -3.17 -16.42
CA GLY A 216 -9.60 -2.17 -16.06
C GLY A 216 -9.34 -2.13 -14.56
N ASP A 217 -8.42 -1.27 -14.15
CA ASP A 217 -8.10 -1.00 -12.76
C ASP A 217 -7.95 0.50 -12.54
N VAL A 218 -8.19 0.90 -11.29
CA VAL A 218 -8.17 2.29 -10.87
C VAL A 218 -7.37 2.50 -9.61
N VAL A 219 -6.87 3.71 -9.48
CA VAL A 219 -6.10 4.16 -8.33
C VAL A 219 -6.59 5.51 -7.84
N LEU A 220 -6.65 5.67 -6.52
CA LEU A 220 -6.84 6.95 -5.83
C LEU A 220 -5.65 7.13 -4.87
N PHE A 221 -4.77 8.07 -5.21
CA PHE A 221 -3.65 8.47 -4.36
C PHE A 221 -4.13 9.49 -3.34
N TRP A 222 -3.95 9.23 -2.06
CA TRP A 222 -4.16 10.24 -1.02
C TRP A 222 -2.87 11.01 -0.78
N HIS A 223 -2.75 12.19 -1.36
CA HIS A 223 -1.49 12.95 -1.35
C HIS A 223 -1.23 13.66 -0.02
N SER A 224 -2.26 14.24 0.59
CA SER A 224 -2.11 14.97 1.84
C SER A 224 -3.43 15.06 2.61
N LYS A 225 -3.36 14.75 3.91
CA LYS A 225 -4.45 14.97 4.87
C LYS A 225 -4.64 16.46 5.16
N GLU A 226 -3.55 17.19 5.41
CA GLU A 226 -3.58 18.62 5.74
C GLU A 226 -4.11 19.47 4.58
N GLN A 227 -3.59 19.25 3.37
CA GLN A 227 -4.02 19.98 2.17
C GLN A 227 -5.31 19.42 1.58
N ARG A 228 -5.85 18.34 2.17
CA ARG A 228 -7.04 17.61 1.68
C ARG A 228 -6.95 17.36 0.17
N SER A 229 -5.86 16.73 -0.28
CA SER A 229 -5.57 16.58 -1.70
C SER A 229 -5.26 15.14 -2.11
N GLY A 230 -5.57 14.81 -3.36
CA GLY A 230 -5.35 13.48 -3.93
C GLY A 230 -5.33 13.47 -5.45
N GLU A 231 -5.07 12.31 -6.03
CA GLU A 231 -5.00 12.10 -7.48
C GLU A 231 -5.72 10.84 -7.90
N ILE A 232 -6.43 10.90 -9.01
CA ILE A 232 -7.05 9.71 -9.61
C ILE A 232 -6.28 9.25 -10.85
N GLY A 233 -6.25 7.93 -11.04
CA GLY A 233 -5.69 7.30 -12.22
C GLY A 233 -6.49 6.04 -12.57
N TYR A 234 -6.44 5.65 -13.84
CA TYR A 234 -7.13 4.47 -14.33
C TYR A 234 -6.45 3.92 -15.59
N ALA A 235 -6.54 2.61 -15.78
CA ALA A 235 -6.16 1.91 -17.00
C ALA A 235 -7.30 0.98 -17.41
N PHE A 236 -7.54 0.88 -18.72
CA PHE A 236 -8.65 0.08 -19.26
C PHE A 236 -8.19 -0.75 -20.43
N ASN A 237 -8.75 -1.96 -20.52
CA ASN A 237 -8.62 -2.81 -21.68
C ASN A 237 -9.19 -2.10 -22.93
N PRO A 238 -8.40 -1.94 -24.01
CA PRO A 238 -8.84 -1.33 -25.26
C PRO A 238 -10.13 -1.90 -25.86
N GLU A 239 -10.40 -3.19 -25.64
CA GLU A 239 -11.63 -3.85 -26.12
C GLU A 239 -12.91 -3.24 -25.54
N PHE A 240 -12.81 -2.58 -24.39
CA PHE A 240 -13.94 -1.98 -23.67
C PHE A 240 -13.96 -0.45 -23.75
N GLN A 241 -13.04 0.16 -24.51
CA GLN A 241 -12.99 1.61 -24.68
C GLN A 241 -14.15 2.15 -25.51
N ARG A 242 -14.34 3.48 -25.47
CA ARG A 242 -15.40 4.22 -26.19
C ARG A 242 -16.84 3.86 -25.79
N ARG A 243 -17.04 3.11 -24.69
CA ARG A 243 -18.36 2.80 -24.10
C ARG A 243 -18.73 3.69 -22.91
N GLY A 244 -17.85 4.60 -22.52
CA GLY A 244 -18.04 5.54 -21.40
C GLY A 244 -17.62 4.99 -20.03
N PHE A 245 -17.11 3.76 -19.95
CA PHE A 245 -16.74 3.13 -18.68
C PHE A 245 -15.65 3.89 -17.91
N ALA A 246 -14.63 4.41 -18.60
CA ALA A 246 -13.60 5.22 -17.95
C ALA A 246 -14.17 6.51 -17.33
N THR A 247 -15.13 7.17 -17.99
CA THR A 247 -15.80 8.37 -17.45
C THR A 247 -16.69 8.02 -16.25
N GLU A 248 -17.45 6.93 -16.32
CA GLU A 248 -18.26 6.44 -15.21
C GLU A 248 -17.41 6.09 -14.00
N THR A 249 -16.29 5.41 -14.23
CA THR A 249 -15.34 5.02 -13.20
C THR A 249 -14.62 6.23 -12.59
N ALA A 250 -14.17 7.18 -13.41
CA ALA A 250 -13.56 8.41 -12.92
C ALA A 250 -14.53 9.20 -12.02
N ARG A 251 -15.82 9.25 -12.36
CA ARG A 251 -16.85 9.85 -11.48
C ARG A 251 -17.00 9.10 -10.16
N ALA A 252 -16.98 7.77 -10.17
CA ALA A 252 -17.02 6.98 -8.94
C ALA A 252 -15.80 7.23 -8.04
N LEU A 253 -14.60 7.36 -8.62
CA LEU A 253 -13.39 7.72 -7.86
C LEU A 253 -13.46 9.14 -7.29
N LEU A 254 -14.03 10.10 -8.04
CA LEU A 254 -14.25 11.46 -7.53
C LEU A 254 -15.20 11.42 -6.33
N GLY A 255 -16.26 10.60 -6.35
CA GLY A 255 -17.12 10.40 -5.18
C GLY A 255 -16.37 9.81 -3.97
N LEU A 256 -15.52 8.80 -4.18
CA LEU A 256 -14.66 8.29 -3.10
C LEU A 256 -13.71 9.36 -2.55
N ALA A 257 -13.17 10.21 -3.42
CA ALA A 257 -12.23 11.25 -3.04
C ALA A 257 -12.90 12.43 -2.31
N PHE A 258 -14.00 12.97 -2.85
CA PHE A 258 -14.68 14.13 -2.28
C PHE A 258 -15.64 13.72 -1.15
N ASP A 259 -16.53 12.76 -1.39
CA ASP A 259 -17.56 12.39 -0.40
C ASP A 259 -17.02 11.42 0.65
N GLY A 260 -16.11 10.52 0.25
CA GLY A 260 -15.49 9.55 1.16
C GLY A 260 -14.35 10.14 1.99
N LEU A 261 -13.28 10.58 1.34
CA LEU A 261 -12.10 11.15 2.02
C LEU A 261 -12.26 12.62 2.43
N GLY A 262 -13.29 13.31 1.96
CA GLY A 262 -13.46 14.74 2.24
C GLY A 262 -12.36 15.61 1.61
N LEU A 263 -11.78 15.21 0.47
CA LEU A 263 -10.73 15.99 -0.18
C LEU A 263 -11.27 17.33 -0.67
N HIS A 264 -10.46 18.38 -0.60
CA HIS A 264 -10.74 19.69 -1.17
C HIS A 264 -10.36 19.75 -2.66
N ARG A 265 -9.33 19.00 -3.06
CA ARG A 265 -8.77 19.06 -4.41
C ARG A 265 -8.34 17.69 -4.92
N VAL A 266 -8.82 17.33 -6.10
CA VAL A 266 -8.41 16.10 -6.80
C VAL A 266 -7.77 16.46 -8.12
N VAL A 267 -6.59 15.89 -8.39
CA VAL A 267 -5.88 16.08 -9.66
C VAL A 267 -5.87 14.82 -10.51
N ALA A 268 -5.65 14.99 -11.81
CA ALA A 268 -5.34 13.91 -12.73
C ALA A 268 -4.23 14.38 -13.66
N ARG A 269 -3.13 13.61 -13.71
CA ARG A 269 -1.97 13.93 -14.54
C ARG A 269 -2.00 13.08 -15.79
N VAL A 270 -2.10 13.73 -16.93
CA VAL A 270 -2.28 13.07 -18.22
C VAL A 270 -1.10 13.41 -19.11
N ASP A 271 -0.44 12.39 -19.69
CA ASP A 271 0.53 12.61 -20.77
C ASP A 271 -0.18 13.37 -21.91
N GLU A 272 0.41 14.46 -22.39
CA GLU A 272 -0.21 15.33 -23.40
C GLU A 272 -0.63 14.58 -24.68
N ARG A 273 0.03 13.45 -24.96
CA ARG A 273 -0.22 12.60 -26.13
C ARG A 273 -1.43 11.68 -25.91
N ASN A 274 -1.90 11.51 -24.68
CA ASN A 274 -3.05 10.66 -24.32
C ASN A 274 -4.38 11.43 -24.41
N ALA A 275 -4.79 11.74 -25.64
CA ALA A 275 -6.05 12.43 -25.90
C ALA A 275 -7.29 11.66 -25.39
N ALA A 276 -7.22 10.33 -25.23
CA ALA A 276 -8.32 9.55 -24.69
C ALA A 276 -8.56 9.85 -23.20
N SER A 277 -7.50 9.88 -22.39
CA SER A 277 -7.61 10.20 -20.97
C SER A 277 -7.97 11.66 -20.74
N ALA A 278 -7.40 12.59 -21.54
CA ALA A 278 -7.77 14.02 -21.49
C ALA A 278 -9.28 14.23 -21.65
N ARG A 279 -9.89 13.55 -22.65
CA ARG A 279 -11.36 13.60 -22.85
C ARG A 279 -12.16 12.97 -21.70
N VAL A 280 -11.59 12.06 -20.93
CA VAL A 280 -12.29 11.46 -19.77
C VAL A 280 -12.32 12.46 -18.63
N VAL A 281 -11.16 13.02 -18.25
CA VAL A 281 -11.06 13.99 -17.15
C VAL A 281 -11.84 15.28 -17.44
N GLU A 282 -11.84 15.75 -18.69
CA GLU A 282 -12.64 16.91 -19.11
C GLU A 282 -14.15 16.61 -19.03
N ARG A 283 -14.59 15.40 -19.40
CA ARG A 283 -16.01 15.03 -19.35
C ARG A 283 -16.56 14.87 -17.94
N VAL A 284 -15.72 14.48 -16.99
CA VAL A 284 -16.15 14.44 -15.58
C VAL A 284 -16.12 15.82 -14.93
N GLY A 285 -15.61 16.86 -15.63
CA GLY A 285 -15.64 18.25 -15.18
C GLY A 285 -14.30 18.79 -14.66
N MET A 286 -13.20 18.04 -14.77
CA MET A 286 -11.89 18.55 -14.37
C MET A 286 -11.40 19.61 -15.34
N ARG A 287 -10.83 20.69 -14.81
CA ARG A 287 -10.24 21.79 -15.58
C ARG A 287 -8.76 21.56 -15.82
N LYS A 288 -8.29 21.87 -17.02
CA LYS A 288 -6.85 21.94 -17.33
C LYS A 288 -6.25 23.17 -16.64
N GLU A 289 -5.22 22.97 -15.82
CA GLU A 289 -4.60 24.06 -15.04
C GLU A 289 -3.14 24.32 -15.43
N ALA A 290 -2.39 23.28 -15.78
CA ALA A 290 -0.98 23.44 -16.14
C ALA A 290 -0.52 22.44 -17.21
N VAL A 291 0.54 22.82 -17.93
CA VAL A 291 1.31 21.95 -18.82
C VAL A 291 2.76 22.00 -18.38
N GLU A 292 3.27 20.87 -17.90
CA GLU A 292 4.63 20.70 -17.45
C GLU A 292 5.44 20.02 -18.56
N ARG A 293 6.20 20.81 -19.34
CA ARG A 293 7.04 20.30 -20.42
C ARG A 293 8.19 19.45 -19.85
N ASP A 294 8.43 18.30 -20.45
CA ASP A 294 9.48 17.35 -20.04
C ASP A 294 9.46 17.03 -18.54
N ALA A 295 8.27 16.96 -17.95
CA ALA A 295 8.08 16.79 -16.51
C ALA A 295 8.58 15.45 -15.96
N LYS A 296 8.59 14.41 -16.82
CA LYS A 296 8.89 13.04 -16.38
C LYS A 296 9.72 12.29 -17.42
N TRP A 297 10.91 11.84 -17.03
CA TRP A 297 11.66 10.83 -17.80
C TRP A 297 11.07 9.45 -17.53
N THR A 298 10.56 8.79 -18.56
CA THR A 298 10.02 7.42 -18.45
C THR A 298 10.19 6.67 -19.76
N LYS A 299 10.51 5.38 -19.69
CA LYS A 299 10.61 4.48 -20.86
C LYS A 299 11.50 5.02 -21.99
N GLY A 300 12.58 5.71 -21.63
CA GLY A 300 13.57 6.23 -22.58
C GLY A 300 13.20 7.54 -23.26
N GLU A 301 12.13 8.22 -22.84
CA GLU A 301 11.73 9.53 -23.37
C GLU A 301 11.27 10.49 -22.26
N TRP A 302 11.29 11.79 -22.55
CA TRP A 302 10.66 12.80 -21.73
C TRP A 302 9.17 12.89 -22.06
N ALA A 303 8.32 12.88 -21.04
CA ALA A 303 6.89 13.06 -21.15
C ALA A 303 6.47 14.43 -20.61
N THR A 304 5.74 15.20 -21.43
CA THR A 304 5.02 16.39 -21.00
C THR A 304 3.72 15.99 -20.33
N LEU A 305 3.47 16.51 -19.12
CA LEU A 305 2.28 16.22 -18.35
C LEU A 305 1.33 17.40 -18.33
N VAL A 306 0.06 17.13 -18.61
CA VAL A 306 -1.05 18.07 -18.45
C VAL A 306 -1.73 17.79 -17.13
N ASN A 307 -1.73 18.78 -16.24
CA ASN A 307 -2.40 18.71 -14.95
C ASN A 307 -3.85 19.18 -15.10
N TYR A 308 -4.78 18.27 -14.83
CA TYR A 308 -6.19 18.57 -14.65
C TYR A 308 -6.52 18.56 -13.15
N ALA A 309 -7.49 19.37 -12.74
CA ALA A 309 -7.95 19.40 -11.36
C ALA A 309 -9.45 19.67 -11.25
N MET A 310 -10.01 19.24 -10.13
CA MET A 310 -11.35 19.59 -9.66
C MET A 310 -11.27 19.98 -8.19
N LEU A 311 -11.99 21.02 -7.81
CA LEU A 311 -12.19 21.44 -6.42
C LEU A 311 -13.52 20.91 -5.88
N GLU A 312 -13.60 20.79 -4.56
CA GLU A 312 -14.79 20.32 -3.84
C GLU A 312 -16.06 21.10 -4.21
N ASP A 313 -15.99 22.42 -4.37
CA ASP A 313 -17.16 23.24 -4.73
C ASP A 313 -17.62 23.01 -6.18
N GLU A 314 -16.79 22.43 -7.03
CA GLU A 314 -17.14 22.05 -8.41
C GLU A 314 -17.76 20.65 -8.49
N TRP A 315 -17.58 19.85 -7.43
CA TRP A 315 -18.17 18.52 -7.28
C TRP A 315 -19.60 18.57 -6.75
N ARG A 316 -19.90 19.52 -5.85
CA ARG A 316 -21.19 19.67 -5.15
C ARG A 316 -22.35 20.08 -6.05
#